data_AF-A0A6N8A6W2-F1
#
_entry.id   AF-A0A6N8A6W2-F1
#
_cell.length_a   1.000
_cell.length_b   1.000
_cell.length_c   1.000
_cell.angle_alpha   90.00
_cell.angle_beta   90.00
_cell.angle_gamma   90.00
#
_symmetry.space_group_name_H-M   'P 1'
#
loop_
_entity.id
_entity.type
_entity.pdbx_description
1 polymer ?
#
loop_
_entity_poly.entity_id
_entity_poly.type
_entity_poly.pdbx_seq_one_letter_code
_entity_poly.pdbx_strand_id
1 'polypeptide(L)'
;MKDVDLTTISADDWDELHFPRPEENDFDRVVERAISRRGFLGGVLAFGSGAAAMGAGLLNSTSAQAQTASRFAFTPIAAQTDGTVHVPEGYEWKIMTRWGDPLFSDADGYDITDGGPVEKSDRIFGENTDGMETFAFQGHELIAINH
;
A
#
# COMPACT_ATOMS: atom_id res chain seq x y z
N MET A 1 -33.73 4.29 22.98
CA MET A 1 -33.22 3.80 21.69
C MET A 1 -34.30 4.09 20.67
N LYS A 2 -34.00 4.89 19.66
CA LYS A 2 -34.97 5.26 18.62
C LYS A 2 -35.09 4.08 17.66
N ASP A 3 -36.30 3.68 17.32
CA ASP A 3 -36.56 2.72 16.25
C ASP A 3 -36.10 3.36 14.93
N VAL A 4 -34.94 2.92 14.42
CA VAL A 4 -34.42 3.35 13.12
C VAL A 4 -35.00 2.41 12.08
N ASP A 5 -35.72 2.97 11.11
CA ASP A 5 -36.22 2.22 9.96
C ASP A 5 -35.07 1.92 9.01
N LEU A 6 -34.58 0.68 9.09
CA LEU A 6 -33.45 0.16 8.31
C LEU A 6 -33.69 0.16 6.79
N THR A 7 -34.91 0.43 6.32
CA THR A 7 -35.24 0.50 4.89
C THR A 7 -35.05 1.89 4.28
N THR A 8 -34.76 2.90 5.11
CA THR A 8 -34.68 4.31 4.69
C THR A 8 -33.32 4.95 4.94
N ILE A 9 -32.37 4.22 5.50
CA ILE A 9 -31.03 4.71 5.81
C ILE A 9 -30.06 4.53 4.64
N SER A 10 -29.04 5.38 4.58
CA SER A 10 -27.98 5.25 3.58
C SER A 10 -27.15 3.99 3.84
N ALA A 11 -26.40 3.53 2.84
CA ALA A 11 -25.49 2.40 3.00
C ALA A 11 -24.44 2.67 4.09
N ASP A 12 -23.94 3.91 4.17
CA ASP A 12 -22.96 4.33 5.19
C ASP A 12 -23.58 4.29 6.59
N ASP A 13 -24.81 4.78 6.76
CA ASP A 13 -25.52 4.74 8.05
C ASP A 13 -25.84 3.30 8.48
N TRP A 14 -26.15 2.42 7.52
CA TRP A 14 -26.37 1.01 7.79
C TRP A 14 -25.07 0.30 8.20
N ASP A 15 -23.94 0.60 7.52
CA ASP A 15 -22.61 0.09 7.88
C ASP A 15 -22.24 0.52 9.29
N GLU A 16 -22.41 1.81 9.64
CA GLU A 16 -22.05 2.32 10.97
C GLU A 16 -22.92 1.71 12.10
N LEU A 17 -24.18 1.35 11.81
CA LEU A 17 -25.07 0.67 12.76
C LEU A 17 -24.68 -0.79 13.05
N HIS A 18 -24.13 -1.51 12.06
CA HIS A 18 -23.83 -2.94 12.16
C HIS A 18 -22.34 -3.24 12.35
N PHE A 19 -21.48 -2.38 11.82
CA PHE A 19 -20.02 -2.47 11.80
C PHE A 19 -19.40 -1.11 12.17
N PRO A 20 -19.67 -0.60 13.40
CA PRO A 20 -19.11 0.67 13.83
C PRO A 20 -17.60 0.63 13.74
N ARG A 21 -17.00 1.65 13.11
CA ARG A 21 -15.55 1.72 13.00
C ARG A 21 -14.98 1.96 14.40
N PRO A 22 -13.81 1.38 14.73
CA PRO A 22 -13.10 1.75 15.94
C PRO A 22 -12.86 3.27 15.97
N GLU A 23 -13.00 3.90 17.13
CA GLU A 23 -12.76 5.35 17.29
C GLU A 23 -11.32 5.74 16.94
N GLU A 24 -10.38 4.80 17.01
CA GLU A 24 -8.96 4.97 16.71
C GLU A 24 -8.62 4.26 15.39
N ASN A 25 -7.98 4.98 14.47
CA ASN A 25 -7.42 4.37 13.25
C ASN A 25 -5.90 4.13 13.39
N ASP A 26 -5.31 3.36 12.48
CA ASP A 26 -3.88 3.05 12.54
C ASP A 26 -2.96 4.27 12.32
N PHE A 27 -3.46 5.34 11.68
CA PHE A 27 -2.71 6.59 11.54
C PHE A 27 -2.61 7.33 12.88
N ASP A 28 -3.69 7.37 13.65
CA ASP A 28 -3.71 7.95 15.01
C ASP A 28 -2.66 7.27 15.90
N ARG A 29 -2.52 5.94 15.79
CA ARG A 29 -1.50 5.17 16.50
C ARG A 29 -0.07 5.56 16.11
N VAL A 30 0.17 5.85 14.84
CA VAL A 30 1.48 6.31 14.35
C VAL A 30 1.78 7.72 14.88
N VAL A 31 0.79 8.62 14.85
CA VAL A 31 0.91 10.00 15.35
C VAL A 31 1.16 10.01 16.86
N GLU A 32 0.37 9.28 17.64
CA GLU A 32 0.52 9.18 19.10
C GLU A 32 1.89 8.59 19.48
N ARG A 33 2.36 7.58 18.73
CA ARG A 33 3.71 7.02 18.92
C ARG A 33 4.82 8.03 18.60
N ALA A 34 4.61 8.92 17.63
CA ALA A 34 5.57 9.97 17.32
C ALA A 34 5.58 11.09 18.39
N ILE A 35 4.39 11.49 18.88
CA ILE A 35 4.23 12.50 19.92
C ILE A 35 4.80 12.01 21.26
N SER A 36 4.46 10.79 21.69
CA SER A 36 4.98 10.19 22.92
C SER A 36 6.52 10.09 22.95
N ARG A 37 7.15 9.72 21.82
CA ARG A 37 8.63 9.73 21.69
C ARG A 37 9.21 11.14 21.83
N ARG A 38 8.56 12.15 21.25
CA ARG A 38 9.01 13.56 21.37
C ARG A 38 8.82 14.09 22.79
N GLY A 39 7.71 13.75 23.44
CA GLY A 39 7.45 14.08 24.85
C GLY A 39 8.48 13.44 25.78
N PHE A 40 8.81 12.17 25.56
CA PHE A 40 9.85 11.46 26.30
C PHE A 40 11.24 12.09 26.09
N LEU A 41 11.66 12.35 24.85
CA LEU A 41 12.94 12.99 24.55
C LEU A 41 13.03 14.43 25.07
N GLY A 42 11.93 15.19 25.00
CA GLY A 42 11.82 16.51 25.60
C GLY A 42 11.94 16.48 27.12
N GLY A 43 11.31 15.50 27.78
CA GLY A 43 11.43 15.28 29.23
C GLY A 43 12.84 14.88 29.66
N VAL A 44 13.53 14.03 28.89
CA VAL A 44 14.94 13.66 29.13
C VAL A 44 15.88 14.85 28.93
N LEU A 45 15.63 15.73 27.95
CA LEU A 45 16.39 16.98 27.78
C LEU A 45 16.16 17.96 28.95
N ALA A 46 14.91 18.10 29.40
CA ALA A 46 14.57 18.96 30.54
C ALA A 46 15.24 18.49 31.84
N PHE A 47 15.20 17.18 32.15
CA PHE A 47 15.88 16.63 33.33
C PHE A 47 17.41 16.56 33.17
N GLY A 48 17.89 16.28 31.95
CA GLY A 48 19.31 16.21 31.61
C GLY A 48 20.02 17.57 31.63
N SER A 49 19.28 18.68 31.51
CA SER A 49 19.83 20.04 31.60
C SER A 49 20.48 20.36 32.95
N GLY A 50 20.02 19.73 34.04
CA GLY A 50 20.66 19.84 35.37
C GLY A 50 22.01 19.13 35.48
N ALA A 51 22.21 18.04 34.72
CA ALA A 51 23.48 17.30 34.68
C ALA A 51 24.46 17.88 33.65
N ALA A 52 23.96 18.46 32.55
CA ALA A 52 24.78 19.08 31.50
C ALA A 52 25.50 20.36 31.99
N ALA A 53 24.89 21.12 32.91
CA ALA A 53 25.53 22.29 33.52
C ALA A 53 26.78 21.93 34.36
N MET A 54 26.92 20.66 34.77
CA MET A 54 28.03 20.17 35.60
C MET A 54 29.13 19.44 34.79
N GLY A 55 28.98 19.30 33.47
CA GLY A 55 29.82 18.38 32.67
C GLY A 55 30.10 18.83 31.24
N ALA A 56 30.28 20.13 31.01
CA ALA A 56 30.46 20.74 29.67
C ALA A 56 31.74 20.31 28.90
N GLY A 57 32.52 19.33 29.38
CA GLY A 57 33.81 18.94 28.82
C GLY A 57 33.86 17.62 28.04
N LEU A 58 32.76 16.85 27.94
CA LEU A 58 32.80 15.47 27.39
C LEU A 58 31.94 15.22 26.15
N LEU A 59 31.18 16.20 25.68
CA LEU A 59 30.34 16.04 24.49
C LEU A 59 31.02 16.68 23.29
N ASN A 60 31.96 15.94 22.69
CA ASN A 60 32.35 16.20 21.32
C ASN A 60 31.07 16.10 20.47
N SER A 61 30.62 17.25 19.95
CA SER A 61 29.50 17.37 19.03
C SER A 61 29.91 16.82 17.66
N THR A 62 30.16 15.52 17.57
CA THR A 62 30.03 14.84 16.29
C THR A 62 28.56 14.91 15.94
N SER A 63 28.23 15.76 14.96
CA SER A 63 26.95 15.69 14.26
C SER A 63 26.73 14.23 13.90
N ALA A 64 25.75 13.60 14.55
CA ALA A 64 25.28 12.29 14.14
C ALA A 64 24.76 12.50 12.72
N GLN A 65 25.60 12.20 11.73
CA GLN A 65 25.17 11.99 10.37
C GLN A 65 24.22 10.81 10.48
N ALA A 66 22.92 11.09 10.57
CA ALA A 66 21.92 10.12 10.22
C ALA A 66 22.20 9.81 8.76
N GLN A 67 23.06 8.81 8.51
CA GLN A 67 23.10 8.16 7.22
C GLN A 67 21.66 7.72 7.01
N THR A 68 20.97 8.42 6.13
CA THR A 68 19.72 7.98 5.53
C THR A 68 20.07 6.75 4.71
N ALA A 69 20.41 5.65 5.38
CA ALA A 69 20.53 4.35 4.77
C ALA A 69 19.11 4.04 4.30
N SER A 70 18.86 4.31 3.02
CA SER A 70 17.62 3.92 2.38
C SER A 70 17.42 2.44 2.68
N ARG A 71 16.25 2.08 3.21
CA ARG A 71 15.88 0.67 3.43
C ARG A 71 15.75 -0.09 2.11
N PHE A 72 15.77 0.63 0.99
CA PHE A 72 15.62 0.10 -0.35
C PHE A 72 16.97 0.01 -1.04
N ALA A 73 17.19 -1.11 -1.73
CA ALA A 73 18.41 -1.40 -2.48
C ALA A 73 18.47 -0.69 -3.85
N PHE A 74 17.67 0.36 -4.05
CA PHE A 74 17.61 1.13 -5.30
C PHE A 74 17.55 2.63 -5.01
N THR A 75 18.02 3.42 -5.97
CA THR A 75 17.90 4.89 -5.95
C THR A 75 16.46 5.28 -6.30
N PRO A 76 15.74 6.04 -5.45
CA PRO A 76 14.40 6.53 -5.78
C PRO A 76 14.38 7.36 -7.06
N ILE A 77 13.32 7.22 -7.86
CA ILE A 77 13.11 7.96 -9.10
C ILE A 77 12.03 9.04 -8.91
N ALA A 78 12.04 10.07 -9.77
CA ALA A 78 11.03 11.13 -9.75
C ALA A 78 9.70 10.68 -10.35
N ALA A 79 8.61 11.35 -10.00
CA ALA A 79 7.29 11.13 -10.58
C ALA A 79 7.27 11.43 -12.11
N GLN A 80 6.48 10.65 -12.86
CA GLN A 80 6.39 10.70 -14.32
C GLN A 80 4.92 10.77 -14.77
N THR A 81 4.66 11.25 -15.98
CA THR A 81 3.30 11.46 -16.52
C THR A 81 3.16 11.08 -18.00
N ASP A 82 4.07 10.27 -18.54
CA ASP A 82 4.22 9.96 -19.96
C ASP A 82 3.60 8.61 -20.39
N GLY A 83 2.74 8.02 -19.54
CA GLY A 83 1.95 6.84 -19.90
C GLY A 83 2.74 5.53 -20.03
N THR A 84 3.92 5.45 -19.43
CA THR A 84 4.73 4.21 -19.38
C THR A 84 5.17 3.87 -17.96
N VAL A 85 5.71 2.66 -17.76
CA VAL A 85 6.21 2.21 -16.47
C VAL A 85 7.69 2.56 -16.36
N HIS A 86 8.02 3.37 -15.36
CA HIS A 86 9.39 3.73 -15.01
C HIS A 86 9.84 2.93 -13.78
N VAL A 87 11.01 2.31 -13.89
CA VAL A 87 11.61 1.51 -12.81
C VAL A 87 13.03 2.03 -12.52
N PRO A 88 13.59 1.79 -11.32
CA PRO A 88 14.95 2.18 -10.98
C PRO A 88 16.00 1.51 -11.88
N GLU A 89 17.21 2.08 -11.89
CA GLU A 89 18.35 1.50 -12.62
C GLU A 89 18.60 0.04 -12.21
N GLY A 90 18.84 -0.83 -13.20
CA GLY A 90 19.05 -2.27 -12.99
C GLY A 90 17.76 -3.10 -12.92
N TYR A 91 16.58 -2.48 -12.97
CA TYR A 91 15.29 -3.17 -13.03
C TYR A 91 14.69 -3.14 -14.45
N GLU A 92 13.87 -4.14 -14.76
CA GLU A 92 13.05 -4.21 -15.97
C GLU A 92 11.60 -4.54 -15.63
N TRP A 93 10.67 -4.15 -16.50
CA TRP A 93 9.28 -4.55 -16.42
C TRP A 93 8.84 -5.21 -17.72
N LYS A 94 7.90 -6.15 -17.64
CA LYS A 94 7.33 -6.87 -18.77
C LYS A 94 5.85 -7.09 -18.52
N ILE A 95 5.07 -7.11 -19.59
CA ILE A 95 3.66 -7.49 -19.55
C ILE A 95 3.60 -9.02 -19.36
N MET A 96 2.89 -9.47 -18.32
CA MET A 96 2.65 -10.90 -18.10
C MET A 96 1.43 -11.39 -18.90
N THR A 97 0.33 -10.65 -18.82
CA THR A 97 -0.94 -10.92 -19.49
C THR A 97 -1.75 -9.61 -19.56
N ARG A 98 -2.71 -9.52 -20.47
CA ARG A 98 -3.60 -8.38 -20.70
C ARG A 98 -5.03 -8.86 -20.85
N TRP A 99 -5.98 -7.95 -20.64
CA TRP A 99 -7.36 -8.19 -21.03
C TRP A 99 -7.44 -8.69 -22.48
N GLY A 100 -8.17 -9.78 -22.69
CA GLY A 100 -8.35 -10.40 -24.01
C GLY A 100 -7.28 -11.43 -24.38
N ASP A 101 -6.17 -11.53 -23.64
CA ASP A 101 -5.19 -12.59 -23.90
C ASP A 101 -5.85 -13.97 -23.63
N PRO A 102 -5.65 -14.97 -24.50
CA PRO A 102 -6.35 -16.25 -24.41
C PRO A 102 -5.81 -17.10 -23.25
N LEU A 103 -6.71 -17.57 -22.37
CA LEU A 103 -6.37 -18.57 -21.34
C LEU A 103 -6.41 -20.00 -21.91
N PHE A 104 -7.16 -20.19 -22.99
CA PHE A 104 -7.33 -21.47 -23.67
C PHE A 104 -7.17 -21.32 -25.18
N SER A 105 -6.66 -22.35 -25.85
CA SER A 105 -6.32 -22.33 -27.28
C SER A 105 -7.50 -22.04 -28.21
N ASP A 106 -8.73 -22.31 -27.77
CA ASP A 106 -9.94 -22.03 -28.55
C ASP A 106 -10.40 -20.56 -28.46
N ALA A 107 -9.75 -19.75 -27.61
CA ALA A 107 -9.94 -18.30 -27.53
C ALA A 107 -8.88 -17.50 -28.30
N ASP A 108 -7.95 -18.17 -28.99
CA ASP A 108 -6.93 -17.51 -29.82
C ASP A 108 -7.59 -16.57 -30.86
N GLY A 109 -7.09 -15.33 -30.92
CA GLY A 109 -7.60 -14.30 -31.83
C GLY A 109 -8.89 -13.62 -31.37
N TYR A 110 -9.27 -13.75 -30.09
CA TYR A 110 -10.36 -12.97 -29.52
C TYR A 110 -10.12 -11.46 -29.69
N ASP A 111 -11.12 -10.77 -30.24
CA ASP A 111 -11.05 -9.34 -30.50
C ASP A 111 -11.73 -8.57 -29.37
N ILE A 112 -10.96 -7.73 -28.68
CA ILE A 112 -11.46 -6.83 -27.62
C ILE A 112 -11.89 -5.46 -28.14
N THR A 113 -11.84 -5.24 -29.46
CA THR A 113 -12.31 -3.99 -30.08
C THR A 113 -13.77 -3.77 -29.67
N ASP A 114 -14.06 -2.55 -29.20
CA ASP A 114 -15.37 -2.14 -28.70
C ASP A 114 -15.94 -3.00 -27.54
N GLY A 115 -15.07 -3.65 -26.74
CA GLY A 115 -15.47 -4.46 -25.58
C GLY A 115 -15.47 -5.97 -25.83
N GLY A 116 -15.38 -6.39 -27.09
CA GLY A 116 -15.36 -7.79 -27.51
C GLY A 116 -16.71 -8.53 -27.39
N PRO A 117 -16.84 -9.69 -28.06
CA PRO A 117 -18.07 -10.48 -28.09
C PRO A 117 -18.34 -11.21 -26.78
N VAL A 118 -19.61 -11.50 -26.46
CA VAL A 118 -19.92 -12.34 -25.28
C VAL A 118 -19.41 -13.77 -25.46
N GLU A 119 -19.37 -14.23 -26.70
CA GLU A 119 -18.89 -15.55 -27.06
C GLU A 119 -17.40 -15.70 -26.72
N LYS A 120 -17.06 -16.61 -25.80
CA LYS A 120 -15.70 -16.93 -25.31
C LYS A 120 -15.08 -15.89 -24.38
N SER A 121 -15.84 -14.92 -23.87
CA SER A 121 -15.35 -13.97 -22.87
C SER A 121 -14.93 -14.66 -21.56
N ASP A 122 -15.51 -15.82 -21.25
CA ASP A 122 -15.15 -16.70 -20.12
C ASP A 122 -13.86 -17.50 -20.33
N ARG A 123 -13.22 -17.35 -21.50
CA ARG A 123 -12.02 -18.10 -21.92
C ARG A 123 -10.80 -17.22 -22.17
N ILE A 124 -10.93 -15.92 -21.94
CA ILE A 124 -9.86 -14.93 -22.04
C ILE A 124 -9.54 -14.36 -20.65
N PHE A 125 -8.40 -13.69 -20.55
CA PHE A 125 -8.03 -12.99 -19.34
C PHE A 125 -8.88 -11.72 -19.15
N GLY A 126 -9.41 -11.52 -17.94
CA GLY A 126 -10.43 -10.52 -17.64
C GLY A 126 -9.99 -9.06 -17.80
N GLU A 127 -10.97 -8.17 -17.87
CA GLU A 127 -10.76 -6.72 -17.91
C GLU A 127 -10.45 -6.14 -16.52
N ASN A 128 -9.94 -4.90 -16.47
CA ASN A 128 -9.82 -4.09 -15.25
C ASN A 128 -9.27 -4.82 -14.02
N THR A 129 -8.20 -5.59 -14.20
CA THR A 129 -7.61 -6.38 -13.12
C THR A 129 -7.29 -5.56 -11.89
N ASP A 130 -7.61 -6.10 -10.72
CA ASP A 130 -7.35 -5.48 -9.42
C ASP A 130 -6.61 -6.48 -8.51
N GLY A 131 -7.11 -6.71 -7.29
CA GLY A 131 -6.50 -7.58 -6.29
C GLY A 131 -6.08 -8.95 -6.83
N MET A 132 -4.93 -9.41 -6.38
CA MET A 132 -4.35 -10.70 -6.77
C MET A 132 -3.64 -11.37 -5.59
N GLU A 133 -3.61 -12.70 -5.63
CA GLU A 133 -2.94 -13.55 -4.64
C GLU A 133 -2.19 -14.69 -5.31
N THR A 134 -1.03 -15.05 -4.77
CA THR A 134 -0.15 -16.09 -5.30
C THR A 134 -0.17 -17.32 -4.40
N PHE A 135 -0.29 -18.51 -5.00
CA PHE A 135 -0.34 -19.79 -4.29
C PHE A 135 0.69 -20.76 -4.86
N ALA A 136 1.60 -21.22 -4.01
CA ALA A 136 2.49 -22.31 -4.34
C ALA A 136 1.74 -23.66 -4.32
N PHE A 137 1.72 -24.37 -5.44
CA PHE A 137 1.07 -25.67 -5.58
C PHE A 137 1.89 -26.63 -6.43
N GLN A 138 2.34 -27.74 -5.84
CA GLN A 138 3.11 -28.78 -6.53
C GLN A 138 4.34 -28.26 -7.30
N GLY A 139 5.04 -27.26 -6.76
CA GLY A 139 6.21 -26.66 -7.42
C GLY A 139 5.86 -25.65 -8.53
N HIS A 140 4.58 -25.34 -8.72
CA HIS A 140 4.10 -24.28 -9.57
C HIS A 140 3.61 -23.09 -8.73
N GLU A 141 3.61 -21.91 -9.33
CA GLU A 141 2.96 -20.73 -8.78
C GLU A 141 1.63 -20.52 -9.50
N LEU A 142 0.54 -20.45 -8.73
CA LEU A 142 -0.78 -20.09 -9.23
C LEU A 142 -1.07 -18.65 -8.84
N ILE A 143 -1.68 -17.89 -9.73
CA ILE A 143 -2.08 -16.50 -9.43
C ILE A 143 -3.58 -16.38 -9.63
N ALA A 144 -4.31 -16.01 -8.59
CA ALA A 144 -5.72 -15.65 -8.67
C ALA A 144 -5.82 -14.13 -8.80
N ILE A 145 -6.57 -13.64 -9.78
CA ILE A 145 -6.63 -12.22 -10.15
C ILE A 145 -8.10 -11.82 -10.35
N ASN A 146 -8.54 -10.78 -9.65
CA ASN A 146 -9.87 -10.19 -9.81
C ASN A 146 -9.99 -9.47 -11.17
N HIS A 147 -11.21 -9.39 -11.71
CA HIS A 147 -11.58 -8.67 -12.93
C HIS A 147 -13.01 -8.13 -12.82
#